data_AF-A0A0E0MM36-F1
#
_entry.id   AF-A0A0E0MM36-F1
#
_cell.length_a   1.000
_cell.length_b   1.000
_cell.length_c   1.000
_cell.angle_alpha   90.00
_cell.angle_beta   90.00
_cell.angle_gamma   90.00
#
_symmetry.space_group_name_H-M   'P 1'
#
loop_
_entity.id
_entity.type
_entity.pdbx_description
1 polymer ?
#
loop_
_entity_poly.entity_id
_entity_poly.type
_entity_poly.pdbx_seq_one_letter_code
_entity_poly.pdbx_strand_id
1 'polypeptide(L)'
;MRGLCGTMILIMTMLPTILTMADPYCDCECRQQCEVRLHYYLHQFRAGPNHPNRNEEFVITGGPSGLGVMGIIEGSEDKVGQWSIMGGTGEFTNARGIIKYMAIKKEDVECIRELDIRVFYTPNTPSDVQVAKNITMVK
;
A
#
# COMPACT_ATOMS: atom_id res chain seq x y z
N MET A 1 -43.87 -35.08 34.76
CA MET A 1 -43.20 -33.78 34.52
C MET A 1 -41.82 -33.76 35.17
N ARG A 2 -40.80 -34.39 34.56
CA ARG A 2 -39.39 -34.39 35.08
C ARG A 2 -38.36 -34.51 33.94
N GLY A 3 -38.61 -33.89 32.79
CA GLY A 3 -37.76 -34.07 31.59
C GLY A 3 -37.20 -32.78 30.96
N LEU A 4 -37.69 -31.61 31.37
CA LEU A 4 -37.37 -30.34 30.70
C LEU A 4 -36.24 -29.54 31.39
N CYS A 5 -35.89 -29.86 32.64
CA CYS A 5 -34.86 -29.12 33.39
C CYS A 5 -33.44 -29.53 32.98
N GLY A 6 -33.19 -30.84 32.80
CA GLY A 6 -31.86 -31.35 32.41
C GLY A 6 -31.49 -31.07 30.96
N THR A 7 -32.46 -31.06 30.04
CA THR A 7 -32.24 -30.77 28.62
C THR A 7 -31.93 -29.30 28.37
N MET A 8 -32.56 -28.37 29.10
CA MET A 8 -32.26 -26.93 28.98
C MET A 8 -30.86 -26.58 29.52
N ILE A 9 -30.40 -27.27 30.58
CA ILE A 9 -29.05 -27.09 31.12
C ILE A 9 -28.00 -27.59 30.13
N LEU A 10 -28.22 -28.75 29.50
CA LEU A 10 -27.34 -29.29 28.45
C LEU A 10 -27.20 -28.32 27.26
N ILE A 11 -28.30 -27.71 26.82
CA ILE A 11 -28.27 -26.75 25.70
C ILE A 11 -27.48 -25.50 26.08
N MET A 12 -27.67 -24.96 27.28
CA MET A 12 -26.96 -23.75 27.73
C MET A 12 -25.47 -23.97 28.02
N THR A 13 -25.06 -25.18 28.41
CA THR A 13 -23.63 -25.51 28.58
C THR A 13 -22.93 -25.86 27.27
N MET A 14 -23.68 -26.33 26.26
CA MET A 14 -23.14 -26.66 24.94
C MET A 14 -23.11 -25.45 23.99
N LEU A 15 -23.94 -24.42 24.22
CA LEU A 15 -23.93 -23.21 23.40
C LEU A 15 -22.59 -22.44 23.44
N PRO A 16 -21.96 -22.19 24.61
CA PRO A 16 -20.66 -21.54 24.65
C PRO A 16 -19.56 -22.43 24.04
N THR A 17 -19.63 -23.77 24.16
CA THR A 17 -18.64 -24.63 23.50
C THR A 17 -18.77 -24.54 21.99
N ILE A 18 -19.98 -24.60 21.41
CA ILE A 18 -20.21 -24.41 19.97
C ILE A 18 -19.73 -23.02 19.50
N LEU A 19 -19.98 -21.96 20.27
CA LEU A 19 -19.45 -20.62 19.95
C LEU A 19 -17.93 -20.50 20.11
N THR A 20 -17.29 -21.27 21.00
CA THR A 20 -15.82 -21.25 21.16
C THR A 20 -15.08 -22.08 20.10
N MET A 21 -15.76 -22.99 19.40
CA MET A 21 -15.23 -23.70 18.20
C MET A 21 -15.72 -23.09 16.88
N ALA A 22 -16.61 -22.10 16.94
CA ALA A 22 -16.51 -20.95 16.05
C ALA A 22 -15.35 -20.05 16.53
N ASP A 23 -14.17 -20.66 16.75
CA ASP A 23 -12.97 -20.00 16.30
C ASP A 23 -13.26 -19.75 14.82
N PRO A 24 -13.39 -18.49 14.36
CA PRO A 24 -13.25 -18.24 12.96
C PRO A 24 -11.78 -18.55 12.70
N TYR A 25 -11.47 -19.85 12.58
CA TYR A 25 -10.30 -20.31 11.90
C TYR A 25 -10.33 -19.50 10.63
N CYS A 26 -9.49 -18.48 10.65
CA CYS A 26 -9.18 -17.63 9.55
C CYS A 26 -8.59 -18.57 8.51
N ASP A 27 -9.46 -19.28 7.80
CA ASP A 27 -9.22 -19.81 6.47
C ASP A 27 -9.36 -18.65 5.46
N CYS A 28 -9.11 -17.42 5.90
CA CYS A 28 -8.36 -16.57 5.01
C CYS A 28 -6.99 -17.22 4.90
N GLU A 29 -6.69 -17.76 3.71
CA GLU A 29 -5.40 -17.48 3.12
C GLU A 29 -5.12 -15.99 3.40
N CYS A 30 -4.41 -15.71 4.50
CA CYS A 30 -3.99 -14.37 4.85
C CYS A 30 -3.05 -14.00 3.72
N ARG A 31 -3.62 -13.38 2.68
CA ARG A 31 -2.93 -12.83 1.52
C ARG A 31 -1.79 -12.03 2.11
N GLN A 32 -0.58 -12.59 2.06
CA GLN A 32 0.55 -12.08 2.83
C GLN A 32 0.77 -10.65 2.36
N GLN A 33 0.43 -9.70 3.23
CA GLN A 33 0.58 -8.29 2.93
C GLN A 33 2.07 -8.00 2.92
N CYS A 34 2.63 -7.74 1.76
CA CYS A 34 4.03 -7.38 1.60
C CYS A 34 4.18 -5.87 1.81
N GLU A 35 5.19 -5.47 2.57
CA GLU A 35 5.64 -4.08 2.69
C GLU A 35 6.86 -3.87 1.80
N VAL A 36 6.84 -2.83 0.98
CA VAL A 36 7.99 -2.36 0.21
C VAL A 36 8.22 -0.89 0.53
N ARG A 37 9.49 -0.53 0.69
CA ARG A 37 9.94 0.85 0.87
C ARG A 37 10.82 1.25 -0.30
N LEU A 38 10.53 2.40 -0.88
CA LEU A 38 11.26 2.92 -2.02
C LEU A 38 11.69 4.35 -1.73
N HIS A 39 12.87 4.70 -2.21
CA HIS A 39 13.45 6.03 -2.11
C HIS A 39 13.76 6.54 -3.50
N TYR A 40 13.11 7.63 -3.90
CA TYR A 40 13.17 8.18 -5.26
C TYR A 40 13.27 9.71 -5.24
N TYR A 41 13.64 10.29 -6.39
CA TYR A 41 13.61 11.73 -6.61
C TYR A 41 12.70 12.06 -7.78
N LEU A 42 11.73 12.94 -7.56
CA LEU A 42 10.82 13.46 -8.57
C LEU A 42 11.35 14.78 -9.13
N HIS A 43 11.63 14.81 -10.42
CA HIS A 43 12.03 16.00 -11.16
C HIS A 43 10.81 16.61 -11.86
N GLN A 44 10.48 17.86 -11.54
CA GLN A 44 9.38 18.59 -12.17
C GLN A 44 9.89 19.90 -12.78
N PHE A 45 9.87 19.98 -14.11
CA PHE A 45 10.24 21.14 -14.91
C PHE A 45 9.04 22.08 -15.10
N ARG A 46 9.25 23.38 -14.94
CA ARG A 46 8.20 24.37 -15.20
C ARG A 46 8.22 24.76 -16.69
N ALA A 47 7.04 24.80 -17.31
CA ALA A 47 6.90 25.36 -18.65
C ALA A 47 7.27 26.86 -18.63
N GLY A 48 8.12 27.30 -19.55
CA GLY A 48 8.55 28.69 -19.65
C GLY A 48 8.70 29.14 -21.10
N PRO A 49 8.89 30.45 -21.35
CA PRO A 49 9.20 30.96 -22.68
C PRO A 49 10.47 30.26 -23.20
N ASN A 50 10.37 29.58 -24.34
CA ASN A 50 11.44 28.76 -24.94
C ASN A 50 11.95 27.56 -24.09
N HIS A 51 11.24 27.17 -23.03
CA HIS A 51 11.55 25.97 -22.25
C HIS A 51 10.37 24.98 -22.34
N PRO A 52 10.44 23.98 -23.26
CA PRO A 52 9.39 22.97 -23.36
C PRO A 52 9.30 22.17 -22.06
N ASN A 53 8.07 21.96 -21.58
CA ASN A 53 7.80 21.18 -20.38
C ASN A 53 8.18 19.71 -20.60
N ARG A 54 9.27 19.25 -19.98
CA ARG A 54 9.75 17.86 -20.07
C ARG A 54 9.00 16.89 -19.15
N ASN A 55 8.01 17.34 -18.38
CA ASN A 55 7.27 16.48 -17.43
C ASN A 55 6.34 15.48 -18.13
N GLU A 56 6.07 15.68 -19.41
CA GLU A 56 5.10 14.90 -20.17
C GLU A 56 5.78 14.31 -21.41
N GLU A 57 6.79 13.46 -21.19
CA GLU A 57 7.10 12.45 -22.19
C GLU A 57 6.07 11.33 -22.02
N PHE A 58 5.19 11.16 -23.02
CA PHE A 58 4.20 10.10 -23.03
C PHE A 58 4.93 8.75 -23.07
N VAL A 59 5.07 8.10 -21.91
CA VAL A 59 5.65 6.76 -21.80
C VAL A 59 4.61 5.76 -22.32
N ILE A 60 4.66 5.47 -23.62
CA ILE A 60 3.77 4.50 -24.29
C ILE A 60 4.02 3.07 -23.76
N THR A 61 5.14 2.87 -23.07
CA THR A 61 5.57 1.61 -22.47
C THR A 61 5.59 1.70 -20.94
N GLY A 62 4.52 2.23 -20.34
CA GLY A 62 4.28 2.00 -18.92
C GLY A 62 4.19 0.49 -18.72
N GLY A 63 5.14 -0.10 -18.00
CA GLY A 63 5.06 -1.52 -17.64
C GLY A 63 3.74 -1.84 -16.93
N PRO A 64 3.37 -3.12 -16.77
CA PRO A 64 2.09 -3.50 -16.16
C PRO A 64 1.93 -3.01 -14.71
N SER A 65 3.03 -2.64 -14.04
CA SER A 65 3.07 -2.22 -12.64
C SER A 65 3.09 -0.70 -12.47
N GLY A 66 2.19 -0.17 -11.65
CA GLY A 66 2.10 1.25 -11.34
C GLY A 66 1.35 1.51 -10.03
N LEU A 67 1.52 2.70 -9.47
CA LEU A 67 0.82 3.14 -8.26
C LEU A 67 -0.14 4.27 -8.60
N GLY A 68 -1.40 4.12 -8.21
CA GLY A 68 -2.39 5.19 -8.23
C GLY A 68 -2.23 6.06 -7.00
N VAL A 69 -1.90 7.34 -7.19
CA VAL A 69 -1.58 8.27 -6.10
C VAL A 69 -2.48 9.48 -6.16
N MET A 70 -2.97 9.94 -5.01
CA MET A 70 -3.76 11.16 -4.87
C MET A 70 -3.19 12.02 -3.74
N GLY A 71 -3.09 13.31 -3.98
CA GLY A 71 -2.71 14.27 -2.96
C GLY A 71 -2.49 15.67 -3.51
N ILE A 72 -2.07 16.59 -2.64
CA ILE A 72 -1.83 17.99 -2.98
C ILE A 72 -0.33 18.23 -2.99
N ILE A 73 0.13 19.02 -3.96
CA ILE A 73 1.51 19.51 -3.98
C ILE A 73 1.55 20.82 -3.20
N GLU A 74 2.16 20.79 -2.03
CA GLU A 74 2.44 22.01 -1.27
C GLU A 74 3.62 22.73 -1.92
N GLY A 75 3.47 24.05 -2.12
CA GLY A 75 4.45 24.86 -2.85
C GLY A 75 5.63 25.36 -2.01
N SER A 76 5.73 25.01 -0.73
CA SER A 76 6.77 25.50 0.18
C SER A 76 7.92 24.51 0.33
N GLU A 77 9.15 25.00 0.37
CA GLU A 77 10.38 24.19 0.50
C GLU A 77 10.49 23.49 1.87
N ASP A 78 10.03 24.15 2.94
CA ASP A 78 10.22 23.67 4.31
C ASP A 78 9.14 22.69 4.79
N LYS A 79 8.23 22.26 3.91
CA LYS A 79 7.13 21.37 4.30
C LYS A 79 7.28 19.99 3.71
N VAL A 80 7.22 19.00 4.61
CA VAL A 80 7.01 17.61 4.24
C VAL A 80 5.52 17.43 3.94
N GLY A 81 5.20 17.20 2.67
CA GLY A 81 3.85 16.83 2.26
C GLY A 81 3.66 15.33 2.21
N GLN A 82 2.41 14.89 2.08
CA GLN A 82 2.07 13.48 1.95
C GLN A 82 1.04 13.25 0.86
N TRP A 83 1.22 12.18 0.09
CA TRP A 83 0.23 11.67 -0.85
C TRP A 83 -0.24 10.28 -0.43
N SER A 84 -1.50 9.99 -0.70
CA SER A 84 -2.12 8.69 -0.45
C SER A 84 -1.95 7.79 -1.67
N ILE A 85 -1.51 6.55 -1.45
CA ILE A 85 -1.55 5.50 -2.46
C ILE A 85 -2.93 4.86 -2.40
N MET A 86 -3.71 5.07 -3.45
CA MET A 86 -5.12 4.66 -3.56
C MET A 86 -5.29 3.30 -4.25
N GLY A 87 -4.24 2.81 -4.92
CA GLY A 87 -4.28 1.56 -5.66
C GLY A 87 -2.96 1.29 -6.37
N GLY A 88 -2.90 0.17 -7.08
CA GLY A 88 -1.80 -0.13 -7.99
C GLY A 88 -2.17 -1.25 -8.96
N THR A 89 -1.35 -1.39 -10.00
CA THR A 89 -1.47 -2.41 -11.05
C THR A 89 -0.26 -3.33 -11.03
N GLY A 90 -0.32 -4.46 -11.75
CA GLY A 90 0.80 -5.38 -11.90
C GLY A 90 1.26 -5.96 -10.56
N GLU A 91 2.56 -5.85 -10.26
CA GLU A 91 3.16 -6.28 -9.00
C GLU A 91 2.58 -5.55 -7.78
N PHE A 92 2.06 -4.34 -7.97
CA PHE A 92 1.44 -3.53 -6.93
C PHE A 92 -0.09 -3.66 -6.91
N THR A 93 -0.64 -4.78 -7.38
CA THR A 93 -2.09 -5.03 -7.31
C THR A 93 -2.59 -4.89 -5.86
N ASN A 94 -3.68 -4.16 -5.67
CA ASN A 94 -4.23 -3.81 -4.35
C ASN A 94 -3.24 -3.07 -3.43
N ALA A 95 -2.33 -2.28 -4.01
CA ALA A 95 -1.44 -1.42 -3.24
C ALA A 95 -2.19 -0.33 -2.49
N ARG A 96 -1.72 -0.04 -1.28
CA ARG A 96 -2.14 1.06 -0.42
C ARG A 96 -0.95 1.54 0.39
N GLY A 97 -0.97 2.77 0.87
CA GLY A 97 0.16 3.31 1.61
C GLY A 97 0.29 4.80 1.46
N ILE A 98 1.49 5.30 1.70
CA ILE A 98 1.79 6.73 1.73
C ILE A 98 3.07 7.04 0.97
N ILE A 99 3.11 8.22 0.38
CA ILE A 99 4.31 8.83 -0.16
C ILE A 99 4.55 10.09 0.64
N LYS A 100 5.64 10.13 1.41
CA LYS A 100 6.12 11.39 2.00
C LYS A 100 7.01 12.05 0.97
N TYR A 101 6.84 13.35 0.79
CA TYR A 101 7.70 14.11 -0.10
C TYR A 101 8.19 15.39 0.55
N MET A 102 9.39 15.80 0.16
CA MET A 102 10.00 17.04 0.59
C MET A 102 10.70 17.69 -0.59
N ALA A 103 10.52 18.99 -0.79
CA ALA A 103 11.27 19.72 -1.80
C ALA A 103 12.71 19.89 -1.31
N ILE A 104 13.66 19.35 -2.06
CA ILE A 104 15.10 19.48 -1.76
C ILE A 104 15.76 20.55 -2.62
N LYS A 105 15.12 20.91 -3.73
CA LYS A 105 15.58 21.93 -4.65
C LYS A 105 14.39 22.58 -5.33
N LYS A 106 14.33 23.90 -5.35
CA LYS A 106 13.32 24.65 -6.08
C LYS A 106 13.98 25.84 -6.77
N GLU A 107 14.18 25.68 -8.06
CA GLU A 107 14.63 26.74 -8.95
C GLU A 107 13.46 27.19 -9.84
N ASP A 108 13.64 28.28 -10.57
CA ASP A 108 12.62 28.81 -11.47
C ASP A 108 12.23 27.82 -12.59
N VAL A 109 13.16 26.94 -12.97
CA VAL A 109 13.03 26.01 -14.10
C VAL A 109 12.72 24.59 -13.65
N GLU A 110 13.23 24.16 -12.50
CA GLU A 110 13.12 22.78 -12.01
C GLU A 110 12.86 22.76 -10.51
N CYS A 111 11.98 21.86 -10.09
CA CYS A 111 11.76 21.53 -8.70
C CYS A 111 11.98 20.04 -8.49
N ILE A 112 12.90 19.69 -7.59
CA ILE A 112 13.24 18.32 -7.23
C ILE A 112 12.65 18.03 -5.85
N ARG A 113 11.88 16.94 -5.77
CA ARG A 113 11.35 16.41 -4.52
C ARG A 113 11.95 15.06 -4.22
N GLU A 114 12.40 14.88 -3.00
CA GLU A 114 12.71 13.56 -2.46
C GLU A 114 11.40 12.87 -2.09
N LEU A 115 11.25 11.59 -2.44
CA LEU A 115 10.10 10.75 -2.17
C LEU A 115 10.51 9.56 -1.28
N ASP A 116 9.87 9.44 -0.13
CA ASP A 116 9.89 8.24 0.72
C ASP A 116 8.54 7.53 0.60
N ILE A 117 8.54 6.41 -0.14
CA ILE A 117 7.35 5.68 -0.54
C ILE A 117 7.25 4.43 0.32
N ARG A 118 6.14 4.29 1.04
CA ARG A 118 5.80 3.09 1.80
C ARG A 118 4.54 2.45 1.23
N VAL A 119 4.71 1.28 0.62
CA VAL A 119 3.63 0.55 -0.05
C VAL A 119 3.34 -0.76 0.65
N PHE A 120 2.07 -1.03 0.86
CA PHE A 120 1.55 -2.33 1.21
C PHE A 120 0.74 -2.89 0.06
N TYR A 121 1.11 -4.05 -0.46
CA TYR A 121 0.43 -4.68 -1.57
C TYR A 121 0.17 -6.16 -1.28
N THR A 122 -0.64 -6.77 -2.13
CA THR A 122 -0.93 -8.20 -2.03
C THR A 122 -0.41 -8.88 -3.28
N PRO A 123 0.61 -9.73 -3.18
CA PRO A 123 1.14 -10.42 -4.34
C PRO A 123 0.10 -11.39 -4.91
N ASN A 124 0.07 -11.52 -6.24
CA ASN A 124 -0.89 -12.37 -6.93
C ASN A 124 -0.46 -13.85 -6.93
N THR A 125 0.82 -14.16 -6.68
CA THR A 125 1.32 -15.53 -6.63
C THR A 125 2.20 -15.82 -5.39
N PRO A 126 2.24 -17.08 -4.90
CA PRO A 126 3.11 -17.49 -3.79
C PRO A 126 4.62 -17.36 -4.06
N SER A 127 5.05 -17.31 -5.33
CA SER A 127 6.46 -17.06 -5.71
C SER A 127 6.90 -15.64 -5.42
N ASP A 128 6.01 -14.66 -5.58
CA ASP A 128 6.28 -13.24 -5.30
C ASP A 128 6.45 -12.99 -3.79
N VAL A 129 5.78 -13.82 -2.97
CA VAL A 129 5.89 -13.84 -1.51
C VAL A 129 7.29 -14.31 -1.04
N GLN A 130 7.91 -15.26 -1.76
CA GLN A 130 9.25 -15.76 -1.45
C GLN A 130 10.33 -14.71 -1.75
N VAL A 131 10.17 -13.91 -2.81
CA VAL A 131 11.08 -12.80 -3.14
C VAL A 131 11.05 -11.74 -2.04
N ALA A 132 9.87 -11.35 -1.55
CA ALA A 132 9.73 -10.40 -0.45
C ALA A 132 10.34 -10.90 0.88
N LYS A 133 10.26 -12.22 1.15
CA LYS A 133 10.90 -12.86 2.31
C LYS A 133 12.42 -12.93 2.19
N ASN A 134 12.95 -13.16 1.00
CA ASN A 134 14.39 -13.25 0.78
C ASN A 134 15.09 -11.89 0.90
N ILE A 135 14.40 -10.78 0.59
CA ILE A 135 14.94 -9.42 0.80
C ILE A 135 14.95 -9.06 2.29
N THR A 136 14.04 -9.60 3.10
CA THR A 136 13.97 -9.35 4.55
C THR A 136 14.88 -10.26 5.39
N MET A 137 15.32 -11.40 4.86
CA MET A 137 16.28 -12.30 5.53
C MET A 137 17.75 -11.99 5.23
N VAL A 138 18.04 -11.07 4.31
CA VAL A 138 19.40 -10.50 4.15
C VAL A 138 19.49 -9.25 5.01
N LYS A 139 19.62 -9.44 6.32
CA LYS A 139 20.00 -8.39 7.27
C LYS A 139 21.13 -8.90 8.14
#